data_AF-A0A518BWZ3-F1
#
_entry.id   AF-A0A518BWZ3-F1
#
_cell.length_a   1.000
_cell.length_b   1.000
_cell.length_c   1.000
_cell.angle_alpha   90.00
_cell.angle_beta   90.00
_cell.angle_gamma   90.00
#
_symmetry.space_group_name_H-M   'P 1'
#
loop_
_entity.id
_entity.type
_entity.pdbx_description
1 polymer ?
#
loop_
_entity_poly.entity_id
_entity_poly.type
_entity_poly.pdbx_seq_one_letter_code
_entity_poly.pdbx_strand_id
1 'polypeptide(L)'
;MSWPVIPIDHEVFRRYENNPVLTHRDFPWRMRSVYNSSAVKTEHKNARSPYIMITRCNQVNMETLMWPADSDDGLSWKLRDQPYKVPDTPEWDYAASLVYYDPRITWIDDEYKVLVACQNPRETRVACFTSPDLETLTFSHWFNAPDNRNMVLFPGKTADGRYIRLERPNLASAGGKGNIWMSFSPDLVHWGDSYEVLRNTDMPLYCDAGLGPSTVPYLTDEGWLMCFHAIMNNATTREYTVGAAILDRDEPWKVRHVTKYPVLWPEADYEMTGHVEHVCFPCSQIVEPDGSVKLYYGGADYVQCVAIAQMDDLMRACREW
;
A
#
# COMPACT_ATOMS: atom_id res chain seq x y z
N MET A 1 10.79 -6.83 -26.50
CA MET A 1 12.10 -6.25 -26.12
C MET A 1 12.89 -7.33 -25.41
N SER A 2 14.18 -7.50 -25.70
CA SER A 2 15.06 -8.38 -24.92
C SER A 2 15.62 -7.59 -23.75
N TRP A 3 15.29 -7.99 -22.52
CA TRP A 3 15.85 -7.38 -21.32
C TRP A 3 17.25 -7.97 -21.06
N PRO A 4 18.28 -7.16 -20.77
CA PRO A 4 19.59 -7.69 -20.42
C PRO A 4 19.49 -8.49 -19.13
N VAL A 5 20.15 -9.65 -19.07
CA VAL A 5 20.28 -10.41 -17.82
C VAL A 5 21.29 -9.68 -16.94
N ILE A 6 20.83 -9.14 -15.82
CA ILE A 6 21.67 -8.43 -14.86
C ILE A 6 21.89 -9.35 -13.65
N PRO A 7 23.13 -9.58 -13.20
CA PRO A 7 23.38 -10.33 -11.97
C PRO A 7 22.79 -9.58 -10.78
N ILE A 8 21.80 -10.17 -10.11
CA ILE A 8 21.33 -9.70 -8.81
C ILE A 8 22.36 -10.15 -7.78
N ASP A 9 23.14 -9.21 -7.25
CA ASP A 9 24.29 -9.47 -6.39
C ASP A 9 23.92 -9.62 -4.90
N HIS A 10 22.77 -9.11 -4.48
CA HIS A 10 22.19 -9.32 -3.15
C HIS A 10 20.71 -8.93 -3.06
N GLU A 11 20.05 -9.39 -2.00
CA GLU A 11 18.68 -9.01 -1.62
C GLU A 11 18.60 -7.53 -1.23
N VAL A 12 17.65 -6.77 -1.82
CA VAL A 12 17.38 -5.37 -1.46
C VAL A 12 16.61 -5.29 -0.14
N PHE A 13 15.45 -5.94 -0.08
CA PHE A 13 14.66 -6.03 1.14
C PHE A 13 14.98 -7.32 1.87
N ARG A 14 15.51 -7.20 3.10
CA ARG A 14 15.68 -8.33 4.01
C ARG A 14 14.47 -8.44 4.92
N ARG A 15 13.90 -9.64 5.01
CA ARG A 15 12.79 -9.90 5.94
C ARG A 15 13.24 -9.65 7.37
N TYR A 16 12.37 -9.02 8.16
CA TYR A 16 12.61 -8.90 9.59
C TYR A 16 12.65 -10.29 10.23
N GLU A 17 13.67 -10.56 11.04
CA GLU A 17 13.93 -11.89 11.61
C GLU A 17 12.78 -12.41 12.49
N ASN A 18 12.02 -11.49 13.12
CA ASN A 18 10.88 -11.83 13.96
C ASN A 18 9.54 -11.71 13.23
N ASN A 19 9.53 -11.74 11.89
CA ASN A 19 8.28 -11.85 11.15
C ASN A 19 7.54 -13.14 11.51
N PRO A 20 6.18 -13.10 11.54
CA PRO A 20 5.34 -11.93 11.29
C PRO A 20 5.27 -10.97 12.49
N VAL A 21 5.19 -9.65 12.22
CA VAL A 21 5.11 -8.63 13.29
C VAL A 21 3.74 -8.54 13.97
N LEU A 22 2.68 -8.99 13.28
CA LEU A 22 1.36 -9.22 13.87
C LEU A 22 0.72 -10.46 13.24
N THR A 23 0.01 -11.21 14.08
CA THR A 23 -0.79 -12.38 13.74
C THR A 23 -2.19 -12.25 14.33
N HIS A 24 -3.10 -13.13 13.92
CA HIS A 24 -4.45 -13.17 14.49
C HIS A 24 -4.49 -13.47 16.00
N ARG A 25 -3.40 -14.02 16.57
CA ARG A 25 -3.31 -14.39 17.98
C ARG A 25 -3.03 -13.21 18.90
N ASP A 26 -2.56 -12.10 18.34
CA ASP A 26 -2.20 -10.91 19.10
C ASP A 26 -3.44 -10.07 19.47
N PHE A 27 -4.57 -10.32 18.79
CA PHE A 27 -5.79 -9.57 18.98
C PHE A 27 -6.54 -9.98 20.26
N PRO A 28 -7.19 -9.02 20.95
CA PRO A 28 -7.99 -9.32 22.14
C PRO A 28 -9.27 -10.09 21.79
N TRP A 29 -9.70 -10.04 20.53
CA TRP A 29 -10.84 -10.80 20.01
C TRP A 29 -10.35 -12.01 19.22
N ARG A 30 -11.22 -13.00 19.05
CA ARG A 30 -10.91 -14.14 18.20
C ARG A 30 -10.90 -13.71 16.73
N MET A 31 -9.70 -13.49 16.20
CA MET A 31 -9.48 -13.10 14.82
C MET A 31 -9.04 -14.31 13.97
N ARG A 32 -9.16 -14.15 12.66
CA ARG A 32 -8.72 -15.12 11.66
C ARG A 32 -7.38 -14.75 11.04
N SER A 33 -7.16 -13.46 10.78
CA SER A 33 -6.00 -12.96 10.02
C SER A 33 -5.81 -11.45 10.21
N VAL A 34 -4.60 -10.97 9.95
CA VAL A 34 -4.22 -9.55 9.90
C VAL A 34 -3.18 -9.37 8.81
N TYR A 35 -3.42 -8.50 7.83
CA TYR A 35 -2.55 -8.36 6.66
C TYR A 35 -2.89 -7.06 5.92
N ASN A 36 -2.06 -6.66 4.96
CA ASN A 36 -2.25 -5.45 4.15
C ASN A 36 -2.52 -4.19 5.00
N SER A 37 -1.86 -4.10 6.15
CA SER A 37 -1.95 -2.98 7.08
C SER A 37 -1.02 -1.85 6.66
N SER A 38 -1.39 -0.60 6.97
CA SER A 38 -0.53 0.56 6.72
C SER A 38 -0.04 1.15 8.02
N ALA A 39 1.27 1.35 8.11
CA ALA A 39 1.92 2.06 9.20
C ALA A 39 2.36 3.46 8.74
N VAL A 40 2.47 4.38 9.69
CA VAL A 40 2.99 5.72 9.48
C VAL A 40 3.83 6.13 10.68
N LYS A 41 4.89 6.90 10.43
CA LYS A 41 5.61 7.63 11.48
C LYS A 41 4.84 8.92 11.75
N THR A 42 4.52 9.19 13.01
CA THR A 42 3.55 10.24 13.32
C THR A 42 4.15 11.64 13.21
N GLU A 43 3.42 12.53 12.54
CA GLU A 43 3.81 13.94 12.33
C GLU A 43 3.17 14.88 13.36
N HIS A 44 2.00 14.48 13.89
CA HIS A 44 1.26 15.28 14.87
C HIS A 44 2.02 15.36 16.21
N LYS A 45 2.25 16.59 16.71
CA LYS A 45 3.07 16.85 17.92
C LYS A 45 2.60 16.14 19.18
N ASN A 46 1.31 15.85 19.28
CA ASN A 46 0.69 15.14 20.40
C ASN A 46 0.19 13.75 19.99
N ALA A 47 0.79 13.14 18.97
CA ALA A 47 0.47 11.77 18.59
C ALA A 47 0.69 10.83 19.77
N ARG A 48 -0.19 9.82 19.89
CA ARG A 48 -0.16 8.84 20.97
C ARG A 48 1.13 8.01 21.01
N SER A 49 1.73 7.77 19.84
CA SER A 49 2.89 6.90 19.65
C SER A 49 3.70 7.39 18.44
N PRO A 50 5.03 7.19 18.39
CA PRO A 50 5.84 7.59 17.24
C PRO A 50 5.51 6.81 15.96
N TYR A 51 4.96 5.60 16.08
CA TYR A 51 4.44 4.83 14.95
C TYR A 51 3.01 4.37 15.23
N ILE A 52 2.13 4.55 14.25
CA ILE A 52 0.76 4.05 14.30
C ILE A 52 0.50 3.22 13.05
N MET A 53 -0.12 2.06 13.23
CA MET A 53 -0.59 1.20 12.15
C MET A 53 -2.11 1.08 12.19
N ILE A 54 -2.74 1.20 11.02
CA ILE A 54 -4.14 0.82 10.82
C ILE A 54 -4.12 -0.57 10.18
N THR A 55 -4.53 -1.57 10.94
CA THR A 55 -4.55 -2.95 10.46
C THR A 55 -5.82 -3.27 9.71
N ARG A 56 -5.72 -3.93 8.55
CA ARG A 56 -6.84 -4.70 8.00
C ARG A 56 -6.81 -6.09 8.66
N CYS A 57 -7.85 -6.42 9.41
CA CYS A 57 -7.95 -7.72 10.07
C CYS A 57 -9.34 -8.31 9.88
N ASN A 58 -9.43 -9.64 9.92
CA ASN A 58 -10.69 -10.36 9.72
C ASN A 58 -11.08 -11.15 10.95
N GLN A 59 -12.36 -11.07 11.32
CA GLN A 59 -12.96 -11.99 12.26
C GLN A 59 -13.14 -13.38 11.63
N VAL A 60 -13.51 -14.36 12.45
CA VAL A 60 -13.67 -15.76 12.00
C VAL A 60 -14.75 -15.96 10.93
N ASN A 61 -15.74 -15.06 10.87
CA ASN A 61 -16.81 -14.98 9.86
C ASN A 61 -16.40 -14.17 8.61
N MET A 62 -15.12 -13.78 8.49
CA MET A 62 -14.57 -12.91 7.43
C MET A 62 -15.01 -11.45 7.48
N GLU A 63 -15.75 -11.03 8.50
CA GLU A 63 -16.02 -9.61 8.72
C GLU A 63 -14.71 -8.87 8.91
N THR A 64 -14.54 -7.77 8.17
CA THR A 64 -13.30 -6.98 8.22
C THR A 64 -13.43 -5.90 9.28
N LEU A 65 -12.33 -5.62 9.97
CA LEU A 65 -12.17 -4.53 10.92
C LEU A 65 -10.92 -3.73 10.57
N MET A 66 -10.95 -2.44 10.87
CA MET A 66 -9.76 -1.60 10.94
C MET A 66 -9.35 -1.42 12.39
N TRP A 67 -8.24 -2.01 12.79
CA TRP A 67 -7.78 -1.98 14.18
C TRP A 67 -6.47 -1.17 14.30
N PRO A 68 -6.43 -0.16 15.17
CA PRO A 68 -5.19 0.58 15.38
C PRO A 68 -4.19 -0.16 16.27
N ALA A 69 -2.90 -0.04 15.95
CA ALA A 69 -1.79 -0.51 16.75
C ALA A 69 -0.74 0.60 16.88
N ASP A 70 -0.07 0.64 18.02
CA ASP A 70 0.97 1.61 18.34
C ASP A 70 2.33 0.91 18.48
N SER A 71 3.40 1.62 18.17
CA SER A 71 4.76 1.09 18.28
C SER A 71 5.77 2.20 18.56
N ASP A 72 6.75 1.91 19.40
CA ASP A 72 7.86 2.83 19.69
C ASP A 72 8.98 2.76 18.64
N ASP A 73 9.13 1.61 17.98
CA ASP A 73 10.21 1.28 17.05
C ASP A 73 9.73 0.96 15.62
N GLY A 74 8.42 0.87 15.41
CA GLY A 74 7.79 0.46 14.15
C GLY A 74 7.91 -1.05 13.84
N LEU A 75 8.41 -1.86 14.78
CA LEU A 75 8.62 -3.31 14.61
C LEU A 75 7.80 -4.12 15.62
N SER A 76 7.70 -3.62 16.86
CA SER A 76 6.97 -4.24 17.97
C SER A 76 5.64 -3.50 18.17
N TRP A 77 4.51 -4.17 17.95
CA TRP A 77 3.20 -3.53 17.88
C TRP A 77 2.31 -3.88 19.08
N LYS A 78 1.65 -2.87 19.64
CA LYS A 78 0.61 -3.01 20.67
C LYS A 78 -0.73 -2.58 20.11
N LEU A 79 -1.65 -3.52 19.97
CA LEU A 79 -3.04 -3.24 19.57
C LEU A 79 -3.74 -2.36 20.61
N ARG A 80 -4.56 -1.42 20.14
CA ARG A 80 -5.46 -0.64 21.00
C ARG A 80 -6.67 -1.48 21.43
N ASP A 81 -7.48 -0.96 22.35
CA ASP A 81 -8.54 -1.75 22.99
C ASP A 81 -9.73 -2.07 22.06
N GLN A 82 -9.97 -1.23 21.04
CA GLN A 82 -11.12 -1.33 20.15
C GLN A 82 -10.72 -1.03 18.70
N PRO A 83 -11.40 -1.62 17.70
CA PRO A 83 -11.26 -1.21 16.32
C PRO A 83 -11.87 0.19 16.10
N TYR A 84 -11.49 0.84 15.00
CA TYR A 84 -12.18 2.05 14.57
C TYR A 84 -13.64 1.77 14.23
N LYS A 85 -14.49 2.77 14.48
CA LYS A 85 -15.87 2.75 14.02
C LYS A 85 -15.92 3.09 12.54
N VAL A 86 -16.70 2.32 11.80
CA VAL A 86 -17.08 2.63 10.42
C VAL A 86 -18.38 3.44 10.39
N PRO A 87 -18.68 4.14 9.28
CA PRO A 87 -19.97 4.81 9.12
C PRO A 87 -21.15 3.84 9.23
N ASP A 88 -22.20 4.27 9.92
CA ASP A 88 -23.47 3.55 10.04
C ASP A 88 -24.49 4.20 9.09
N THR A 89 -24.29 4.00 7.78
CA THR A 89 -25.17 4.53 6.74
C THR A 89 -25.47 3.50 5.65
N PRO A 90 -26.65 3.57 4.99
CA PRO A 90 -26.98 2.66 3.90
C PRO A 90 -25.97 2.66 2.74
N GLU A 91 -25.36 3.82 2.45
CA GLU A 91 -24.35 3.95 1.41
C GLU A 91 -23.06 3.21 1.75
N TRP A 92 -22.63 3.26 3.01
CA TRP A 92 -21.49 2.49 3.49
C TRP A 92 -21.78 0.99 3.42
N ASP A 93 -22.92 0.57 3.96
CA ASP A 93 -23.35 -0.84 3.95
C ASP A 93 -23.41 -1.39 2.53
N TYR A 94 -23.88 -0.59 1.56
CA TYR A 94 -23.88 -0.98 0.15
C TYR A 94 -22.46 -1.09 -0.41
N ALA A 95 -21.64 -0.04 -0.27
CA ALA A 95 -20.33 0.06 -0.90
C ALA A 95 -19.28 -0.91 -0.32
N ALA A 96 -19.38 -1.23 0.97
CA ALA A 96 -18.48 -2.12 1.70
C ALA A 96 -19.10 -3.49 2.01
N SER A 97 -20.23 -3.84 1.38
CA SER A 97 -21.01 -5.07 1.66
C SER A 97 -20.25 -6.39 1.55
N LEU A 98 -19.14 -6.45 0.79
CA LEU A 98 -18.24 -7.61 0.83
C LEU A 98 -17.05 -7.39 1.76
N VAL A 99 -16.34 -6.28 1.59
CA VAL A 99 -15.10 -6.01 2.32
C VAL A 99 -14.74 -4.54 2.23
N TYR A 100 -14.11 -4.01 3.28
CA TYR A 100 -13.34 -2.77 3.22
C TYR A 100 -11.92 -3.06 3.72
N TYR A 101 -10.89 -2.56 3.04
CA TYR A 101 -9.56 -3.13 3.16
C TYR A 101 -8.46 -2.15 2.74
N ASP A 102 -7.23 -2.59 2.96
CA ASP A 102 -6.05 -2.03 2.30
C ASP A 102 -5.85 -0.53 2.60
N PRO A 103 -5.88 -0.10 3.87
CA PRO A 103 -5.75 1.30 4.24
C PRO A 103 -4.41 1.87 3.72
N ARG A 104 -4.40 3.13 3.28
CA ARG A 104 -3.20 3.93 3.06
C ARG A 104 -3.30 5.23 3.83
N ILE A 105 -2.25 5.58 4.56
CA ILE A 105 -2.22 6.73 5.47
C ILE A 105 -1.25 7.76 4.92
N THR A 106 -1.71 8.99 4.72
CA THR A 106 -0.87 10.11 4.25
C THR A 106 -1.13 11.35 5.08
N TRP A 107 -0.08 12.00 5.59
CA TRP A 107 -0.18 13.28 6.28
C TRP A 107 -0.15 14.43 5.27
N ILE A 108 -1.21 15.25 5.22
CA ILE A 108 -1.34 16.37 4.28
C ILE A 108 -2.13 17.50 4.94
N ASP A 109 -1.63 18.73 4.85
CA ASP A 109 -2.30 19.94 5.38
C ASP A 109 -2.71 19.79 6.85
N ASP A 110 -1.76 19.34 7.69
CA ASP A 110 -1.91 19.15 9.13
C ASP A 110 -3.00 18.14 9.56
N GLU A 111 -3.34 17.20 8.68
CA GLU A 111 -4.30 16.14 8.96
C GLU A 111 -3.94 14.83 8.23
N TYR A 112 -4.16 13.68 8.87
CA TYR A 112 -4.06 12.39 8.19
C TYR A 112 -5.26 12.18 7.27
N LYS A 113 -4.97 11.78 6.03
CA LYS A 113 -5.92 11.23 5.09
C LYS A 113 -5.72 9.72 5.04
N VAL A 114 -6.78 8.96 5.29
CA VAL A 114 -6.77 7.49 5.27
C VAL A 114 -7.68 7.00 4.16
N LEU A 115 -7.07 6.45 3.11
CA LEU A 115 -7.79 5.90 1.97
C LEU A 115 -8.03 4.40 2.19
N VAL A 116 -9.28 3.95 2.03
CA VAL A 116 -9.69 2.56 2.28
C VAL A 116 -10.51 2.08 1.09
N ALA A 117 -10.12 0.95 0.49
CA ALA A 117 -10.91 0.33 -0.58
C ALA A 117 -12.16 -0.32 0.03
N CYS A 118 -13.33 -0.08 -0.54
CA CYS A 118 -14.62 -0.64 -0.17
C CYS A 118 -15.20 -1.36 -1.38
N GLN A 119 -15.41 -2.66 -1.26
CA GLN A 119 -15.88 -3.52 -2.33
C GLN A 119 -17.26 -4.09 -2.02
N ASN A 120 -18.11 -4.03 -3.04
CA ASN A 120 -19.39 -4.73 -3.11
C ASN A 120 -19.32 -5.84 -4.19
N PRO A 121 -20.37 -6.64 -4.40
CA PRO A 121 -20.34 -7.72 -5.39
C PRO A 121 -20.13 -7.31 -6.86
N ARG A 122 -20.20 -6.02 -7.17
CA ARG A 122 -20.12 -5.48 -8.53
C ARG A 122 -18.85 -4.69 -8.79
N GLU A 123 -18.36 -3.96 -7.80
CA GLU A 123 -17.36 -2.92 -8.00
C GLU A 123 -16.63 -2.52 -6.71
N THR A 124 -15.58 -1.71 -6.87
CA THR A 124 -14.78 -1.14 -5.78
C THR A 124 -14.77 0.38 -5.84
N ARG A 125 -14.98 1.01 -4.68
CA ARG A 125 -14.78 2.46 -4.46
C ARG A 125 -13.80 2.66 -3.33
N VAL A 126 -13.21 3.84 -3.23
CA VAL A 126 -12.31 4.20 -2.13
C VAL A 126 -13.01 5.22 -1.25
N ALA A 127 -13.07 4.95 0.05
CA ALA A 127 -13.49 5.90 1.07
C ALA A 127 -12.28 6.73 1.53
N CYS A 128 -12.48 8.01 1.73
CA CYS A 128 -11.51 8.89 2.39
C CYS A 128 -11.99 9.17 3.81
N PHE A 129 -11.14 8.84 4.78
CA PHE A 129 -11.27 9.23 6.17
C PHE A 129 -10.25 10.30 6.52
N THR A 130 -10.59 11.16 7.48
CA THR A 130 -9.67 12.15 8.03
C THR A 130 -9.48 11.96 9.52
N SER A 131 -8.31 12.37 10.02
CA SER A 131 -8.00 12.37 11.45
C SER A 131 -6.82 13.29 11.75
N PRO A 132 -6.87 14.14 12.80
CA PRO A 132 -5.71 14.95 13.17
C PRO A 132 -4.61 14.14 13.87
N ASP A 133 -4.96 13.04 14.54
CA ASP A 133 -4.07 12.32 15.47
C ASP A 133 -4.14 10.79 15.35
N LEU A 134 -5.00 10.27 14.47
CA LEU A 134 -5.33 8.85 14.32
C LEU A 134 -6.01 8.23 15.57
N GLU A 135 -6.56 9.03 16.49
CA GLU A 135 -7.38 8.50 17.59
C GLU A 135 -8.79 8.12 17.12
N THR A 136 -9.35 8.91 16.21
CA THR A 136 -10.66 8.64 15.58
C THR A 136 -10.60 8.95 14.10
N LEU A 137 -11.12 8.04 13.28
CA LEU A 137 -11.29 8.25 11.85
C LEU A 137 -12.68 8.83 11.58
N THR A 138 -12.74 9.97 10.91
CA THR A 138 -13.99 10.58 10.45
C THR A 138 -14.16 10.35 8.96
N PHE A 139 -15.24 9.71 8.54
CA PHE A 139 -15.53 9.58 7.10
C PHE A 139 -15.74 10.97 6.50
N SER A 140 -15.00 11.28 5.44
CA SER A 140 -15.08 12.55 4.74
C SER A 140 -15.96 12.44 3.50
N HIS A 141 -15.56 11.61 2.53
CA HIS A 141 -16.26 11.44 1.27
C HIS A 141 -15.78 10.19 0.53
N TRP A 142 -16.52 9.80 -0.51
CA TRP A 142 -16.08 8.80 -1.48
C TRP A 142 -15.11 9.42 -2.48
N PHE A 143 -13.93 8.84 -2.63
CA PHE A 143 -12.81 9.42 -3.37
C PHE A 143 -12.90 9.26 -4.89
N ASN A 144 -13.74 8.32 -5.37
CA ASN A 144 -13.87 8.02 -6.79
C ASN A 144 -15.23 7.41 -7.17
N ALA A 145 -15.50 7.45 -8.48
CA ALA A 145 -16.46 6.58 -9.12
C ALA A 145 -15.85 5.17 -9.34
N PRO A 146 -16.63 4.10 -9.14
CA PRO A 146 -16.17 2.73 -9.39
C PRO A 146 -15.92 2.46 -10.89
N ASP A 147 -15.10 1.47 -11.27
CA ASP A 147 -14.40 0.47 -10.45
C ASP A 147 -12.89 0.77 -10.35
N ASN A 148 -12.39 1.03 -9.13
CA ASN A 148 -11.01 1.44 -8.90
C ASN A 148 -10.57 1.10 -7.46
N ARG A 149 -9.26 0.91 -7.26
CA ARG A 149 -8.67 0.52 -5.97
C ARG A 149 -7.20 0.97 -5.86
N ASN A 150 -6.56 0.60 -4.75
CA ASN A 150 -5.13 0.83 -4.48
C ASN A 150 -4.73 2.32 -4.50
N MET A 151 -5.65 3.23 -4.21
CA MET A 151 -5.33 4.66 -4.27
C MET A 151 -4.36 5.06 -3.16
N VAL A 152 -3.39 5.89 -3.52
CA VAL A 152 -2.37 6.42 -2.61
C VAL A 152 -2.17 7.90 -2.88
N LEU A 153 -2.11 8.73 -1.84
CA LEU A 153 -1.82 10.15 -1.99
C LEU A 153 -0.31 10.42 -1.90
N PHE A 154 0.14 11.44 -2.63
CA PHE A 154 1.46 12.04 -2.39
C PHE A 154 1.39 12.90 -1.12
N PRO A 155 2.47 12.98 -0.32
CA PRO A 155 2.51 13.75 0.93
C PRO A 155 2.72 15.26 0.69
N GLY A 156 2.13 15.83 -0.37
CA GLY A 156 2.33 17.22 -0.75
C GLY A 156 1.52 17.63 -1.98
N LYS A 157 1.81 18.84 -2.49
CA LYS A 157 1.16 19.44 -3.66
C LYS A 157 2.19 19.72 -4.75
N THR A 158 1.73 19.74 -6.00
CA THR A 158 2.49 20.28 -7.13
C THR A 158 2.81 21.77 -6.92
N ALA A 159 3.74 22.30 -7.72
CA ALA A 159 4.11 23.72 -7.68
C ALA A 159 2.92 24.67 -7.95
N ASP A 160 1.90 24.22 -8.70
CA ASP A 160 0.65 24.96 -8.94
C ASP A 160 -0.43 24.70 -7.88
N GLY A 161 -0.09 24.02 -6.78
CA GLY A 161 -0.94 23.86 -5.60
C GLY A 161 -1.96 22.72 -5.68
N ARG A 162 -1.81 21.76 -6.60
CA ARG A 162 -2.72 20.61 -6.73
C ARG A 162 -2.24 19.40 -5.94
N TYR A 163 -3.17 18.69 -5.32
CA TYR A 163 -2.93 17.37 -4.75
C TYR A 163 -2.75 16.33 -5.86
N ILE A 164 -2.06 15.25 -5.52
CA ILE A 164 -1.71 14.17 -6.46
C ILE A 164 -2.09 12.84 -5.81
N ARG A 165 -2.73 11.97 -6.58
CA ARG A 165 -2.94 10.58 -6.19
C ARG A 165 -2.43 9.63 -7.26
N LEU A 166 -1.93 8.47 -6.83
CA LEU A 166 -1.84 7.29 -7.64
C LEU A 166 -3.12 6.48 -7.50
N GLU A 167 -3.52 5.78 -8.55
CA GLU A 167 -4.72 4.96 -8.58
C GLU A 167 -4.59 3.78 -9.56
N ARG A 168 -5.54 2.85 -9.48
CA ARG A 168 -5.51 1.61 -10.24
C ARG A 168 -6.93 1.24 -10.71
N PRO A 169 -7.41 1.86 -11.80
CA PRO A 169 -8.69 1.47 -12.41
C PRO A 169 -8.70 -0.04 -12.71
N ASN A 170 -9.76 -0.73 -12.32
CA ASN A 170 -9.89 -2.16 -12.61
C ASN A 170 -10.39 -2.31 -14.05
N LEU A 171 -9.56 -2.84 -14.94
CA LEU A 171 -9.95 -3.03 -16.35
C LEU A 171 -10.67 -4.38 -16.47
N ALA A 172 -12.00 -4.34 -16.58
CA ALA A 172 -12.83 -5.53 -16.76
C ALA A 172 -12.41 -6.37 -17.98
N SER A 173 -12.01 -5.71 -19.08
CA SER A 173 -11.51 -6.35 -20.30
C SER A 173 -10.16 -7.05 -20.14
N ALA A 174 -9.42 -6.76 -19.07
CA ALA A 174 -8.11 -7.35 -18.80
C ALA A 174 -8.14 -8.41 -17.69
N GLY A 175 -9.33 -8.86 -17.25
CA GLY A 175 -9.46 -9.85 -16.18
C GLY A 175 -9.11 -9.31 -14.79
N GLY A 176 -9.32 -8.01 -14.57
CA GLY A 176 -8.99 -7.32 -13.31
C GLY A 176 -7.55 -6.83 -13.21
N LYS A 177 -6.75 -6.98 -14.29
CA LYS A 177 -5.46 -6.30 -14.42
C LYS A 177 -5.68 -4.80 -14.47
N GLY A 178 -4.76 -4.03 -13.93
CA GLY A 178 -4.73 -2.60 -14.18
C GLY A 178 -3.32 -2.04 -14.12
N ASN A 179 -3.21 -0.84 -14.68
CA ASN A 179 -1.98 -0.05 -14.71
C ASN A 179 -2.01 0.95 -13.56
N ILE A 180 -0.85 1.51 -13.20
CA ILE A 180 -0.79 2.64 -12.28
C ILE A 180 -1.13 3.90 -13.06
N TRP A 181 -2.14 4.60 -12.60
CA TRP A 181 -2.55 5.91 -13.09
C TRP A 181 -2.28 6.96 -12.03
N MET A 182 -2.25 8.21 -12.47
CA MET A 182 -2.15 9.40 -11.62
C MET A 182 -3.23 10.38 -11.99
N SER A 183 -3.77 11.09 -11.00
CA SER A 183 -4.71 12.21 -11.19
C SER A 183 -4.40 13.34 -10.23
N PHE A 184 -4.85 14.54 -10.58
CA PHE A 184 -4.66 15.77 -9.81
C PHE A 184 -5.98 16.30 -9.29
N SER A 185 -5.91 17.03 -8.17
CA SER A 185 -7.08 17.70 -7.58
C SER A 185 -6.71 19.06 -7.01
N PRO A 186 -7.57 20.08 -7.12
CA PRO A 186 -7.37 21.36 -6.42
C PRO A 186 -7.77 21.30 -4.94
N ASP A 187 -8.54 20.31 -4.50
CA ASP A 187 -9.27 20.35 -3.23
C ASP A 187 -9.45 18.99 -2.52
N LEU A 188 -8.76 17.94 -2.99
CA LEU A 188 -8.90 16.53 -2.57
C LEU A 188 -10.24 15.87 -2.91
N VAL A 189 -11.18 16.59 -3.55
CA VAL A 189 -12.54 16.08 -3.85
C VAL A 189 -12.72 15.90 -5.35
N HIS A 190 -12.34 16.89 -6.16
CA HIS A 190 -12.51 16.88 -7.61
C HIS A 190 -11.21 16.45 -8.29
N TRP A 191 -11.23 15.31 -8.97
CA TRP A 191 -10.05 14.69 -9.57
C TRP A 191 -10.12 14.67 -11.10
N GLY A 192 -9.01 14.99 -11.77
CA GLY A 192 -8.88 14.99 -13.22
C GLY A 192 -7.43 15.11 -13.68
N ASP A 193 -7.22 15.50 -14.94
CA ASP A 193 -5.88 15.63 -15.56
C ASP A 193 -5.04 14.35 -15.40
N SER A 194 -5.61 13.23 -15.84
CA SER A 194 -5.07 11.91 -15.50
C SER A 194 -4.01 11.43 -16.50
N TYR A 195 -2.96 10.80 -15.99
CA TYR A 195 -1.86 10.22 -16.76
C TYR A 195 -1.70 8.74 -16.41
N GLU A 196 -1.42 7.91 -17.40
CA GLU A 196 -0.93 6.55 -17.15
C GLU A 196 0.56 6.63 -16.80
N VAL A 197 0.94 6.10 -15.63
CA VAL A 197 2.30 6.21 -15.09
C VAL A 197 3.10 4.96 -15.40
N LEU A 198 2.54 3.79 -15.06
CA LEU A 198 3.22 2.51 -15.26
C LEU A 198 2.24 1.51 -15.85
N ARG A 199 2.56 1.02 -17.05
CA ARG A 199 1.78 0.02 -17.77
C ARG A 199 2.40 -1.36 -17.62
N ASN A 200 1.59 -2.34 -17.25
CA ASN A 200 2.08 -3.68 -16.99
C ASN A 200 2.69 -4.37 -18.23
N THR A 201 2.20 -4.05 -19.44
CA THR A 201 2.74 -4.59 -20.71
C THR A 201 4.11 -4.04 -21.08
N ASP A 202 4.52 -2.93 -20.46
CA ASP A 202 5.83 -2.31 -20.69
C ASP A 202 6.87 -2.82 -19.67
N MET A 203 6.44 -3.70 -18.77
CA MET A 203 7.25 -4.28 -17.70
C MET A 203 7.64 -5.74 -18.00
N PRO A 204 8.67 -6.27 -17.33
CA PRO A 204 9.01 -7.69 -17.36
C PRO A 204 7.89 -8.59 -16.80
N LEU A 205 8.03 -9.90 -17.00
CA LEU A 205 6.96 -10.89 -16.77
C LEU A 205 6.42 -10.91 -15.33
N TYR A 206 7.17 -10.44 -14.33
CA TYR A 206 6.68 -10.40 -12.94
C TYR A 206 5.49 -9.44 -12.74
N CYS A 207 5.16 -8.62 -13.74
CA CYS A 207 4.02 -7.72 -13.79
C CYS A 207 2.90 -8.17 -14.75
N ASP A 208 3.01 -9.34 -15.40
CA ASP A 208 2.15 -9.71 -16.54
C ASP A 208 0.64 -9.74 -16.22
N ALA A 209 0.30 -10.00 -14.96
CA ALA A 209 -1.04 -10.11 -14.43
C ALA A 209 -1.51 -8.83 -13.71
N GLY A 210 -0.76 -7.73 -13.87
CA GLY A 210 -1.12 -6.41 -13.40
C GLY A 210 -0.17 -5.89 -12.33
N LEU A 211 -0.37 -4.62 -12.00
CA LEU A 211 0.38 -3.93 -10.97
C LEU A 211 -0.51 -2.87 -10.32
N GLY A 212 -0.05 -2.28 -9.22
CA GLY A 212 -0.78 -1.18 -8.61
C GLY A 212 0.04 -0.46 -7.54
N PRO A 213 -0.28 0.82 -7.30
CA PRO A 213 0.46 1.62 -6.35
C PRO A 213 0.19 1.09 -4.95
N SER A 214 1.20 1.16 -4.08
CA SER A 214 1.12 0.52 -2.78
C SER A 214 1.49 1.46 -1.65
N THR A 215 2.64 2.12 -1.75
CA THR A 215 3.21 2.95 -0.69
C THR A 215 3.09 4.42 -1.01
N VAL A 216 2.94 5.26 0.03
CA VAL A 216 3.03 6.73 -0.11
C VAL A 216 4.38 7.07 -0.75
N PRO A 217 4.39 7.80 -1.88
CA PRO A 217 5.64 8.20 -2.52
C PRO A 217 6.50 9.03 -1.58
N TYR A 218 7.79 8.69 -1.50
CA TYR A 218 8.77 9.39 -0.67
C TYR A 218 9.69 10.24 -1.54
N LEU A 219 9.86 11.52 -1.22
CA LEU A 219 10.71 12.40 -2.00
C LEU A 219 12.19 12.15 -1.68
N THR A 220 12.95 11.81 -2.71
CA THR A 220 14.41 11.69 -2.68
C THR A 220 15.05 12.79 -3.52
N ASP A 221 16.38 12.82 -3.58
CA ASP A 221 17.13 13.71 -4.48
C ASP A 221 16.98 13.35 -5.96
N GLU A 222 16.58 12.12 -6.29
CA GLU A 222 16.39 11.64 -7.66
C GLU A 222 14.92 11.69 -8.12
N GLY A 223 14.00 12.01 -7.20
CA GLY A 223 12.56 12.05 -7.47
C GLY A 223 11.73 11.31 -6.43
N TRP A 224 10.49 10.96 -6.78
CA TRP A 224 9.57 10.27 -5.88
C TRP A 224 9.76 8.76 -5.93
N LEU A 225 10.30 8.18 -4.87
CA LEU A 225 10.41 6.74 -4.69
C LEU A 225 9.07 6.15 -4.25
N MET A 226 8.61 5.12 -4.94
CA MET A 226 7.45 4.33 -4.54
C MET A 226 7.69 2.83 -4.72
N CYS A 227 7.18 2.04 -3.78
CA CYS A 227 7.01 0.60 -3.98
C CYS A 227 5.60 0.32 -4.51
N PHE A 228 5.49 -0.67 -5.39
CA PHE A 228 4.25 -1.13 -5.99
C PHE A 228 4.15 -2.65 -5.91
N HIS A 229 2.93 -3.18 -5.86
CA HIS A 229 2.73 -4.61 -6.03
C HIS A 229 2.71 -4.96 -7.52
N ALA A 230 3.27 -6.10 -7.87
CA ALA A 230 3.29 -6.67 -9.20
C ALA A 230 2.78 -8.11 -9.14
N ILE A 231 1.98 -8.49 -10.12
CA ILE A 231 1.31 -9.78 -10.14
C ILE A 231 1.81 -10.56 -11.35
N MET A 232 2.22 -11.80 -11.09
CA MET A 232 2.49 -12.78 -12.13
C MET A 232 1.51 -13.94 -12.05
N ASN A 233 1.01 -14.42 -13.19
CA ASN A 233 0.30 -15.69 -13.22
C ASN A 233 1.28 -16.85 -13.43
N ASN A 234 1.33 -17.77 -12.48
CA ASN A 234 1.90 -19.09 -12.67
C ASN A 234 0.85 -20.05 -13.24
N ALA A 235 1.24 -21.29 -13.54
CA ALA A 235 0.34 -22.28 -14.14
C ALA A 235 -0.93 -22.54 -13.29
N THR A 236 -0.82 -22.48 -11.96
CA THR A 236 -1.92 -22.80 -11.02
C THR A 236 -2.12 -21.75 -9.93
N THR A 237 -1.20 -20.82 -9.76
CA THR A 237 -1.21 -19.81 -8.70
C THR A 237 -1.00 -18.42 -9.26
N ARG A 238 -1.28 -17.41 -8.45
CA ARG A 238 -0.85 -16.03 -8.69
C ARG A 238 0.23 -15.71 -7.69
N GLU A 239 1.25 -14.99 -8.13
CA GLU A 239 2.33 -14.53 -7.28
C GLU A 239 2.26 -13.02 -7.16
N TYR A 240 2.23 -12.51 -5.93
CA TYR A 240 2.30 -11.08 -5.65
C TYR A 240 3.69 -10.76 -5.12
N THR A 241 4.40 -9.93 -5.87
CA THR A 241 5.75 -9.45 -5.58
C THR A 241 5.76 -7.93 -5.43
N VAL A 242 6.90 -7.38 -5.01
CA VAL A 242 7.12 -5.94 -4.86
C VAL A 242 8.10 -5.46 -5.91
N GLY A 243 7.72 -4.45 -6.67
CA GLY A 243 8.65 -3.63 -7.46
C GLY A 243 8.84 -2.25 -6.85
N ALA A 244 9.82 -1.50 -7.35
CA ALA A 244 10.04 -0.12 -6.98
C ALA A 244 10.26 0.78 -8.21
N ALA A 245 9.86 2.04 -8.10
CA ALA A 245 10.04 3.04 -9.14
C ALA A 245 10.44 4.39 -8.54
N ILE A 246 11.21 5.14 -9.30
CA ILE A 246 11.49 6.56 -9.07
C ILE A 246 10.73 7.33 -10.14
N LEU A 247 9.82 8.20 -9.71
CA LEU A 247 9.08 9.12 -10.58
C LEU A 247 9.78 10.48 -10.56
N ASP A 248 9.61 11.26 -11.64
CA ASP A 248 10.18 12.61 -11.72
C ASP A 248 9.65 13.51 -10.58
N ARG A 249 10.50 14.40 -10.04
CA ARG A 249 10.15 15.28 -8.91
C ARG A 249 9.02 16.25 -9.25
N ASP A 250 9.08 16.86 -10.43
CA ASP A 250 8.21 17.97 -10.83
C ASP A 250 7.08 17.49 -11.75
N GLU A 251 7.34 16.47 -12.56
CA GLU A 251 6.37 15.83 -13.45
C GLU A 251 6.14 14.36 -13.05
N PRO A 252 5.53 14.07 -11.88
CA PRO A 252 5.55 12.75 -11.26
C PRO A 252 4.78 11.67 -12.03
N TRP A 253 4.11 12.01 -13.13
CA TRP A 253 3.59 11.02 -14.09
C TRP A 253 4.68 10.38 -14.96
N LYS A 254 5.91 10.92 -14.97
CA LYS A 254 7.05 10.40 -15.72
C LYS A 254 7.86 9.46 -14.85
N VAL A 255 7.95 8.19 -15.24
CA VAL A 255 8.83 7.20 -14.61
C VAL A 255 10.27 7.48 -15.03
N ARG A 256 11.15 7.78 -14.08
CA ARG A 256 12.60 7.95 -14.28
C ARG A 256 13.32 6.62 -14.31
N HIS A 257 13.01 5.78 -13.33
CA HIS A 257 13.63 4.49 -13.10
C HIS A 257 12.57 3.52 -12.57
N VAL A 258 12.67 2.25 -12.93
CA VAL A 258 11.79 1.19 -12.44
C VAL A 258 12.56 -0.11 -12.44
N THR A 259 12.43 -0.87 -11.36
CA THR A 259 13.09 -2.15 -11.19
C THR A 259 12.61 -3.15 -12.25
N LYS A 260 13.52 -3.87 -12.93
CA LYS A 260 13.12 -4.95 -13.86
C LYS A 260 12.99 -6.32 -13.20
N TYR A 261 13.39 -6.42 -11.93
CA TYR A 261 13.25 -7.59 -11.08
C TYR A 261 12.54 -7.19 -9.78
N PRO A 262 11.77 -8.08 -9.14
CA PRO A 262 11.12 -7.76 -7.87
C PRO A 262 12.18 -7.50 -6.78
N VAL A 263 11.94 -6.50 -5.95
CA VAL A 263 12.78 -6.17 -4.78
C VAL A 263 12.39 -6.97 -3.54
N LEU A 264 11.22 -7.63 -3.57
CA LEU A 264 10.76 -8.65 -2.61
C LEU A 264 9.76 -9.57 -3.32
N TRP A 265 9.87 -10.89 -3.14
CA TRP A 265 8.95 -11.90 -3.68
C TRP A 265 8.68 -12.97 -2.60
N PRO A 266 7.60 -13.77 -2.69
CA PRO A 266 7.28 -14.79 -1.69
C PRO A 266 8.35 -15.88 -1.59
N GLU A 267 8.84 -16.15 -0.38
CA GLU A 267 9.80 -17.23 -0.09
C GLU A 267 9.59 -17.85 1.28
N ALA A 268 9.24 -17.04 2.28
CA ALA A 268 9.04 -17.53 3.64
C ALA A 268 7.71 -18.27 3.77
N ASP A 269 7.62 -19.26 4.66
CA ASP A 269 6.41 -20.08 4.85
C ASP A 269 5.14 -19.25 5.03
N TYR A 270 5.24 -18.12 5.74
CA TYR A 270 4.12 -17.19 6.01
C TYR A 270 3.71 -16.31 4.81
N GLU A 271 4.50 -16.33 3.73
CA GLU A 271 4.21 -15.68 2.44
C GLU A 271 3.70 -16.71 1.43
N MET A 272 4.16 -17.96 1.58
CA MET A 272 3.80 -19.07 0.72
C MET A 272 2.42 -19.65 1.05
N THR A 273 2.06 -19.71 2.34
CA THR A 273 0.83 -20.37 2.81
C THR A 273 -0.05 -19.43 3.63
N GLY A 274 -1.34 -19.34 3.27
CA GLY A 274 -2.32 -18.50 3.95
C GLY A 274 -3.70 -18.55 3.28
N HIS A 275 -4.43 -17.44 3.28
CA HIS A 275 -5.69 -17.35 2.55
C HIS A 275 -5.48 -17.28 1.03
N VAL A 276 -4.39 -16.63 0.63
CA VAL A 276 -3.92 -16.56 -0.75
C VAL A 276 -2.45 -16.96 -0.74
N GLU A 277 -2.11 -18.02 -1.47
CA GLU A 277 -0.74 -18.51 -1.56
C GLU A 277 0.15 -17.53 -2.35
N HIS A 278 1.44 -17.50 -2.03
CA HIS A 278 2.48 -16.72 -2.72
C HIS A 278 2.19 -15.21 -2.77
N VAL A 279 2.05 -14.58 -1.58
CA VAL A 279 1.77 -13.14 -1.49
C VAL A 279 2.76 -12.40 -0.60
N CYS A 280 3.42 -11.41 -1.20
CA CYS A 280 4.04 -10.27 -0.53
C CYS A 280 3.35 -8.98 -1.02
N PHE A 281 2.40 -8.45 -0.24
CA PHE A 281 1.60 -7.29 -0.66
C PHE A 281 1.95 -6.01 0.12
N PRO A 282 2.68 -5.05 -0.47
CA PRO A 282 3.13 -3.84 0.22
C PRO A 282 1.98 -2.85 0.41
N CYS A 283 1.94 -2.21 1.59
CA CYS A 283 0.92 -1.22 1.93
C CYS A 283 1.49 0.12 2.43
N SER A 284 2.68 0.12 3.02
CA SER A 284 3.35 1.37 3.43
C SER A 284 4.85 1.17 3.49
N GLN A 285 5.58 2.27 3.31
CA GLN A 285 7.01 2.34 3.55
C GLN A 285 7.29 3.51 4.50
N ILE A 286 8.26 3.33 5.40
CA ILE A 286 8.75 4.38 6.29
C ILE A 286 10.26 4.48 6.11
N VAL A 287 10.74 5.68 5.80
CA VAL A 287 12.17 5.98 5.70
C VAL A 287 12.64 6.55 7.03
N GLU A 288 13.68 5.95 7.58
CA GLU A 288 14.28 6.35 8.85
C GLU A 288 15.46 7.31 8.67
N PRO A 289 15.83 8.09 9.72
CA PRO A 289 16.95 9.03 9.65
C PRO A 289 18.30 8.39 9.33
N ASP A 290 18.47 7.10 9.59
CA ASP A 290 19.69 6.34 9.28
C ASP A 290 19.73 5.83 7.82
N GLY A 291 18.71 6.14 7.02
CA GLY A 291 18.60 5.70 5.63
C GLY A 291 17.95 4.32 5.47
N SER A 292 17.57 3.64 6.56
CA SER A 292 16.81 2.40 6.46
C SER A 292 15.37 2.65 6.00
N VAL A 293 14.83 1.71 5.21
CA VAL A 293 13.46 1.73 4.70
C VAL A 293 12.73 0.52 5.21
N LYS A 294 11.73 0.73 6.07
CA LYS A 294 10.81 -0.32 6.56
C LYS A 294 9.63 -0.43 5.61
N LEU A 295 9.50 -1.56 4.93
CA LEU A 295 8.36 -1.89 4.08
C LEU A 295 7.40 -2.80 4.85
N TYR A 296 6.17 -2.32 5.09
CA TYR A 296 5.11 -3.09 5.71
C TYR A 296 4.28 -3.78 4.64
N TYR A 297 4.15 -5.10 4.74
CA TYR A 297 3.48 -5.92 3.73
C TYR A 297 2.65 -7.05 4.34
N GLY A 298 1.57 -7.43 3.66
CA GLY A 298 0.82 -8.64 3.97
C GLY A 298 1.52 -9.89 3.43
N GLY A 299 1.67 -10.90 4.27
CA GLY A 299 2.12 -12.25 3.90
C GLY A 299 0.91 -13.18 3.72
N ALA A 300 0.78 -13.78 2.53
CA ALA A 300 -0.23 -14.78 2.19
C ALA A 300 -1.71 -14.40 2.50
N ASP A 301 -2.03 -13.10 2.48
CA ASP A 301 -3.32 -12.55 2.96
C ASP A 301 -3.72 -13.07 4.36
N TYR A 302 -2.72 -13.28 5.23
CA TYR A 302 -2.90 -13.97 6.50
C TYR A 302 -2.21 -13.29 7.68
N VAL A 303 -0.98 -12.82 7.48
CA VAL A 303 -0.14 -12.19 8.51
C VAL A 303 0.40 -10.84 8.06
N GLN A 304 0.79 -10.00 9.02
CA GLN A 304 1.42 -8.71 8.76
C GLN A 304 2.92 -8.82 9.02
N CYS A 305 3.72 -8.39 8.06
CA CYS A 305 5.17 -8.51 8.06
C CYS A 305 5.87 -7.18 7.79
N VAL A 306 7.18 -7.17 8.04
CA VAL A 306 8.09 -6.07 7.71
C VAL A 306 9.31 -6.60 6.99
N ALA A 307 9.77 -5.89 5.96
CA ALA A 307 11.09 -6.08 5.37
C ALA A 307 11.86 -4.76 5.42
N ILE A 308 13.18 -4.81 5.55
CA ILE A 308 14.05 -3.66 5.74
C ILE A 308 15.10 -3.63 4.63
N ALA A 309 15.23 -2.49 3.97
CA ALA A 309 16.29 -2.20 3.00
C ALA A 309 17.11 -0.99 3.45
N GLN A 310 18.30 -0.81 2.88
CA GLN A 310 18.96 0.50 2.87
C GLN A 310 18.45 1.30 1.66
N MET A 311 18.25 2.61 1.84
CA MET A 311 17.79 3.49 0.76
C MET A 311 18.68 3.39 -0.47
N ASP A 312 20.00 3.36 -0.28
CA ASP A 312 20.97 3.28 -1.38
C ASP A 312 20.81 2.00 -2.22
N ASP A 313 20.56 0.86 -1.57
CA ASP A 313 20.35 -0.42 -2.24
C ASP A 313 19.05 -0.42 -3.05
N LEU A 314 17.99 0.13 -2.48
CA LEU A 314 16.68 0.25 -3.14
C LEU A 314 16.73 1.21 -4.34
N MET A 315 17.42 2.35 -4.19
CA MET A 315 17.63 3.31 -5.28
C MET A 315 18.52 2.74 -6.37
N ARG A 316 19.57 2.00 -6.01
CA ARG A 316 20.43 1.26 -6.95
C ARG A 316 19.61 0.24 -7.74
N ALA A 317 18.75 -0.54 -7.08
CA ALA A 317 17.88 -1.49 -7.74
C ALA A 317 16.97 -0.82 -8.78
N CYS A 318 16.36 0.33 -8.46
CA CYS A 318 15.56 1.08 -9.44
C CYS A 318 16.36 1.46 -10.69
N ARG A 319 17.62 1.87 -10.54
CA ARG A 319 18.49 2.32 -11.64
C ARG A 319 19.06 1.17 -12.46
N GLU A 320 19.52 0.13 -11.78
CA GLU A 320 20.46 -0.84 -12.35
C GLU A 320 19.82 -2.19 -12.64
N TRP A 321 18.74 -2.58 -11.93
CA TRP A 321 18.04 -3.84 -12.18
C TRP A 321 17.20 -3.74 -13.46
#